data_AF-A0A920HSY4-F1
#
_entry.id   AF-A0A920HSY4-F1
#
_cell.length_a   1.000
_cell.length_b   1.000
_cell.length_c   1.000
_cell.angle_alpha   90.00
_cell.angle_beta   90.00
_cell.angle_gamma   90.00
#
_symmetry.space_group_name_H-M   'P 1'
#
loop_
_entity.id
_entity.type
_entity.pdbx_description
1 polymer ?
#
loop_
_entity_poly.entity_id
_entity_poly.type
_entity_poly.pdbx_seq_one_letter_code
_entity_poly.pdbx_strand_id
1 'polypeptide(L)'
;MFLMMNGARIAVGRGASAIACAAYYASLEYANERPQGRKLSSDGTKNLKNKQSLIIEHPDVRRMLLLQKSMVEGSMNIIFKAAKYFDLQHNSTDKKKNINMRLYSK
;
A
#
# COMPACT_ATOMS: atom_id res chain seq x y z
N MET A 1 -12.36 22.60 16.51
CA MET A 1 -12.52 21.37 15.71
C MET A 1 -11.33 21.12 14.76
N PHE A 2 -10.98 22.05 13.86
CA PHE A 2 -9.92 21.85 12.84
C PHE A 2 -8.53 21.43 13.35
N LEU A 3 -8.13 21.83 14.57
CA LEU A 3 -6.85 21.42 15.16
C LEU A 3 -6.74 19.90 15.37
N MET A 4 -7.83 19.22 15.70
CA MET A 4 -7.84 17.76 15.87
C MET A 4 -8.00 17.00 14.56
N MET A 5 -8.51 17.65 13.49
CA MET A 5 -8.74 16.99 12.20
C MET A 5 -7.46 16.51 11.52
N ASN A 6 -6.32 17.20 11.70
CA ASN A 6 -5.07 16.78 11.07
C ASN A 6 -4.59 15.43 11.61
N GLY A 7 -4.61 15.25 12.94
CA GLY A 7 -4.30 13.97 13.57
C GLY A 7 -5.30 12.88 13.18
N ALA A 8 -6.60 13.20 13.15
CA ALA A 8 -7.63 12.26 12.74
C ALA A 8 -7.47 11.79 11.28
N ARG A 9 -7.13 12.68 10.34
CA ARG A 9 -6.88 12.33 8.92
C ARG A 9 -5.69 11.38 8.79
N ILE A 10 -4.59 11.66 9.50
CA ILE A 10 -3.42 10.78 9.52
C ILE A 10 -3.80 9.42 10.12
N ALA A 11 -4.58 9.40 11.21
CA ALA A 11 -5.02 8.16 11.85
C ALA A 11 -5.90 7.29 10.94
N VAL A 12 -6.86 7.89 10.23
CA VAL A 12 -7.72 7.18 9.27
C VAL A 12 -6.88 6.66 8.09
N GLY A 13 -5.98 7.48 7.54
CA GLY A 13 -5.07 7.05 6.46
C GLY A 13 -4.17 5.89 6.89
N ARG A 14 -3.63 5.94 8.11
CA ARG A 14 -2.87 4.83 8.73
C ARG A 14 -3.70 3.55 8.83
N GLY A 15 -4.95 3.65 9.28
CA GLY A 15 -5.85 2.51 9.35
C GLY A 15 -6.11 1.87 7.99
N ALA A 16 -6.39 2.68 6.97
CA ALA A 16 -6.60 2.21 5.60
C ALA A 16 -5.36 1.52 5.02
N SER A 17 -4.16 2.09 5.22
CA SER A 17 -2.89 1.50 4.78
C SER A 17 -2.61 0.16 5.47
N ALA A 18 -2.89 0.04 6.77
CA ALA A 18 -2.74 -1.21 7.51
C ALA A 18 -3.67 -2.31 6.99
N ILE A 19 -4.94 -1.99 6.69
CA ILE A 19 -5.90 -2.93 6.10
C ILE A 19 -5.44 -3.38 4.71
N ALA A 20 -4.99 -2.44 3.87
CA ALA A 20 -4.47 -2.75 2.54
C ALA A 20 -3.22 -3.65 2.61
N CYS A 21 -2.35 -3.44 3.59
CA CYS A 21 -1.18 -4.27 3.85
C CYS A 21 -1.57 -5.72 4.19
N ALA A 22 -2.50 -5.90 5.14
CA ALA A 22 -3.00 -7.22 5.50
C ALA A 22 -3.66 -7.92 4.30
N ALA A 23 -4.45 -7.20 3.50
CA ALA A 23 -5.08 -7.73 2.30
C ALA A 23 -4.04 -8.17 1.24
N TYR A 24 -2.95 -7.41 1.07
CA TYR A 24 -1.85 -7.79 0.18
C TYR A 24 -1.16 -9.08 0.63
N TYR A 25 -0.85 -9.22 1.92
CA TYR A 25 -0.23 -10.46 2.42
C TYR A 25 -1.16 -11.67 2.29
N ALA A 26 -2.45 -11.51 2.59
CA ALA A 26 -3.44 -12.56 2.40
C ALA A 26 -3.59 -12.97 0.92
N SER A 27 -3.58 -12.01 -0.01
CA SER A 27 -3.67 -12.30 -1.45
C SER A 27 -2.39 -12.95 -1.99
N LEU A 28 -1.22 -12.57 -1.46
CA LEU A 28 0.07 -13.15 -1.79
C LEU A 28 0.16 -14.61 -1.32
N GLU A 29 -0.25 -14.89 -0.08
CA GLU A 29 -0.31 -16.26 0.47
C GLU A 29 -1.21 -17.15 -0.39
N TYR A 30 -2.45 -16.69 -0.65
CA TYR A 30 -3.38 -17.42 -1.50
C TYR A 30 -2.84 -17.67 -2.92
N ALA A 31 -2.11 -16.70 -3.49
CA ALA A 31 -1.53 -16.85 -4.82
C ALA A 31 -0.43 -17.92 -4.90
N ASN A 32 0.27 -18.16 -3.79
CA ASN A 32 1.30 -19.19 -3.67
C ASN A 32 0.73 -20.60 -3.47
N GLU A 33 -0.53 -20.73 -3.05
CA GLU A 33 -1.13 -22.03 -2.73
C GLU A 33 -2.16 -22.50 -3.76
N ARG A 34 -2.74 -21.59 -4.55
CA ARG A 34 -3.84 -21.90 -5.46
C ARG A 34 -3.34 -22.45 -6.81
N PRO A 35 -3.51 -23.74 -7.14
CA PRO A 35 -3.30 -24.25 -8.49
C PRO A 35 -4.48 -23.88 -9.38
N GLN A 36 -4.21 -23.22 -10.51
CA GLN A 36 -5.23 -22.97 -11.53
C GLN A 36 -4.62 -22.66 -12.90
N GLY A 37 -5.24 -23.22 -13.93
CA GLY A 37 -4.82 -23.02 -15.32
C GLY A 37 -3.48 -23.66 -15.62
N ARG A 38 -2.92 -23.33 -16.79
CA ARG A 38 -1.62 -23.81 -17.26
C ARG A 38 -0.76 -22.60 -17.59
N LYS A 39 0.54 -22.73 -17.35
CA LYS A 39 1.52 -21.71 -17.67
C LYS A 39 1.44 -21.34 -19.16
N LEU A 40 1.54 -20.05 -19.45
CA LEU A 40 1.66 -19.56 -20.81
C LEU A 40 3.10 -19.82 -21.29
N SER A 41 3.26 -20.48 -22.43
CA SER A 41 4.57 -20.60 -23.08
C SER A 41 4.96 -19.24 -23.69
N SER A 42 6.23 -19.05 -24.05
CA SER A 42 6.72 -17.86 -24.77
C SER A 42 5.89 -17.55 -26.02
N ASP A 43 5.38 -18.59 -26.67
CA ASP A 43 4.66 -18.51 -27.94
C ASP A 43 3.14 -18.32 -27.74
N GLY A 44 2.70 -18.00 -26.52
CA GLY A 44 1.28 -17.78 -26.18
C GLY A 44 0.43 -19.04 -26.06
N THR A 45 0.98 -20.23 -26.33
CA THR A 45 0.26 -21.50 -26.29
C THR A 45 0.21 -22.11 -24.89
N LYS A 46 -0.93 -22.73 -24.56
CA LYS A 46 -1.13 -23.49 -23.32
C LYS A 46 -1.05 -24.98 -23.62
N ASN A 47 -0.04 -25.66 -23.08
CA ASN A 47 0.08 -27.11 -23.27
C ASN A 47 -0.89 -27.85 -22.36
N LEU A 48 -1.90 -28.53 -22.93
CA LEU A 48 -2.94 -29.21 -22.16
C LEU A 48 -2.41 -30.38 -21.31
N LYS A 49 -1.25 -30.95 -21.69
CA LYS A 49 -0.62 -32.07 -20.97
C LYS A 49 0.12 -31.63 -19.71
N ASN A 50 0.39 -30.34 -19.54
CA ASN A 50 1.09 -29.83 -18.36
C ASN A 50 0.17 -29.84 -17.12
N LYS A 51 0.79 -30.06 -15.96
CA LYS A 51 0.14 -29.89 -14.65
C LYS A 51 -0.33 -28.45 -14.49
N GLN A 52 -1.31 -28.25 -13.62
CA GLN A 52 -1.77 -26.91 -13.27
C GLN A 52 -0.63 -26.12 -12.62
N SER A 53 -0.44 -24.88 -13.05
CA SER A 53 0.50 -23.96 -12.41
C SER A 53 -0.19 -23.23 -11.26
N LEU A 54 0.60 -22.79 -10.27
CA LEU A 54 0.11 -21.87 -9.24
C LEU A 54 -0.27 -20.53 -9.87
N ILE A 55 -1.25 -19.83 -9.29
CA ILE A 55 -1.72 -18.60 -9.91
C ILE A 55 -0.69 -17.47 -9.88
N ILE A 56 0.26 -17.51 -8.93
CA ILE A 56 1.39 -16.57 -8.88
C ILE A 56 2.31 -16.66 -10.10
N GLU A 57 2.27 -17.74 -10.86
CA GLU A 57 3.05 -17.86 -12.10
C GLU A 57 2.42 -17.10 -13.28
N HIS A 58 1.15 -16.71 -13.18
CA HIS A 58 0.48 -15.97 -14.25
C HIS A 58 0.93 -14.50 -14.25
N PRO A 59 1.23 -13.94 -15.44
CA PRO A 59 1.78 -12.58 -15.54
C PRO A 59 0.81 -11.51 -15.02
N ASP A 60 -0.49 -11.67 -15.24
CA ASP A 60 -1.48 -10.71 -14.76
C ASP A 60 -1.64 -10.74 -13.24
N VAL A 61 -1.55 -11.92 -12.62
CA VAL A 61 -1.56 -12.05 -11.15
C VAL A 61 -0.33 -11.40 -10.54
N ARG A 62 0.86 -11.61 -11.13
CA ARG A 62 2.09 -10.93 -10.69
C ARG A 62 1.99 -9.41 -10.84
N ARG A 63 1.44 -8.92 -11.95
CA ARG A 63 1.19 -7.49 -12.19
C ARG A 63 0.26 -6.91 -11.13
N MET A 64 -0.83 -7.60 -10.82
CA MET A 64 -1.79 -7.19 -9.80
C MET A 64 -1.17 -7.18 -8.40
N LEU A 65 -0.41 -8.21 -8.01
CA LEU A 65 0.29 -8.28 -6.73
C LEU A 65 1.36 -7.20 -6.59
N LEU A 66 2.09 -6.90 -7.68
CA LEU A 66 3.08 -5.82 -7.68
C LEU A 66 2.42 -4.44 -7.49
N LEU A 67 1.26 -4.22 -8.12
CA LEU A 67 0.48 -3.00 -7.93
C LEU A 67 0.04 -2.87 -6.46
N GLN A 68 -0.53 -3.92 -5.87
CA GLN A 68 -0.91 -3.93 -4.46
C GLN A 68 0.28 -3.59 -3.55
N LYS A 69 1.44 -4.25 -3.77
CA LYS A 69 2.67 -3.99 -3.03
C LYS A 69 3.09 -2.53 -3.11
N SER A 70 3.18 -1.98 -4.32
CA SER A 70 3.60 -0.59 -4.52
C SER A 70 2.68 0.43 -3.86
N MET A 71 1.36 0.16 -3.85
CA MET A 71 0.36 1.04 -3.23
C MET A 71 0.48 1.00 -1.72
N VAL A 72 0.65 -0.20 -1.13
CA VAL A 72 0.82 -0.37 0.32
C VAL A 72 2.10 0.32 0.79
N GLU A 73 3.24 0.00 0.20
CA GLU A 73 4.54 0.57 0.59
C GLU A 73 4.58 2.10 0.38
N GLY A 74 4.01 2.57 -0.74
CA GLY A 74 3.90 4.00 -1.02
C GLY A 74 2.99 4.74 -0.04
N SER A 75 1.82 4.18 0.27
CA SER A 75 0.87 4.78 1.22
C SER A 75 1.50 4.90 2.62
N MET A 76 2.19 3.87 3.09
CA MET A 76 2.85 3.84 4.39
C MET A 76 3.93 4.92 4.49
N ASN A 77 4.72 5.12 3.42
CA ASN A 77 5.74 6.17 3.37
C ASN A 77 5.13 7.57 3.53
N ILE A 78 4.07 7.88 2.78
CA ILE A 78 3.38 9.18 2.86
C ILE A 78 2.83 9.41 4.27
N ILE A 79 2.25 8.38 4.89
CA ILE A 79 1.71 8.47 6.25
C ILE A 79 2.81 8.73 7.27
N PHE A 80 3.96 8.04 7.19
CA PHE A 80 5.09 8.31 8.08
C PHE A 80 5.67 9.70 7.88
N LYS A 81 5.75 10.19 6.64
CA LYS A 81 6.18 11.56 6.36
C LYS A 81 5.21 12.59 6.95
N ALA A 82 3.90 12.37 6.82
CA ALA A 82 2.88 13.23 7.41
C ALA A 82 2.93 13.21 8.94
N ALA A 83 3.09 12.04 9.56
CA ALA A 83 3.24 11.90 11.00
C ALA A 83 4.48 12.63 11.52
N LYS A 84 5.63 12.50 10.83
CA LYS A 84 6.85 13.24 11.16
C LYS A 84 6.61 14.76 11.17
N TYR A 85 5.92 15.29 10.15
CA TYR A 85 5.62 16.71 10.10
C TYR A 85 4.62 17.14 11.17
N PHE A 86 3.67 16.29 11.52
CA PHE A 86 2.73 16.50 12.61
C PHE A 86 3.45 16.59 13.96
N ASP A 87 4.41 15.71 14.22
CA ASP A 87 5.23 15.71 15.44
C ASP A 87 6.14 16.93 15.51
N LEU A 88 6.80 17.28 14.40
CA LEU A 88 7.63 18.49 14.32
C LEU A 88 6.82 19.75 14.58
N GLN A 89 5.58 19.81 14.10
CA GLN A 89 4.67 20.92 14.40
C GLN A 89 4.33 20.96 15.90
N HIS A 90 3.90 19.84 16.48
CA HIS A 90 3.50 19.77 17.89
C HIS A 90 4.63 20.09 18.86
N ASN A 91 5.86 19.68 18.53
CA ASN A 91 7.02 19.80 19.43
C ASN A 91 7.92 21.01 19.14
N SER A 92 7.62 21.83 18.12
CA SER A 92 8.48 22.98 17.80
C SER A 92 8.31 24.12 18.82
N THR A 93 9.44 24.59 19.36
CA THR A 93 9.53 25.73 20.28
C THR A 93 9.51 27.09 19.56
N ASP A 94 9.72 27.10 18.24
CA ASP A 94 9.79 28.31 17.42
C ASP A 94 8.42 28.68 16.81
N LYS A 95 7.85 29.79 17.29
CA LYS A 95 6.52 30.29 16.86
C LYS A 95 6.43 30.58 15.35
N LYS A 96 7.52 30.98 14.68
CA LYS A 96 7.50 31.30 13.22
C LYS A 96 7.36 30.05 12.34
N LYS A 97 8.07 28.97 12.67
CA LYS A 97 7.95 27.67 11.98
C LYS A 97 6.56 27.05 12.14
N ASN A 98 5.97 27.23 13.32
CA ASN A 98 4.63 26.71 13.63
C ASN A 98 3.51 27.37 12.81
N ILE A 99 3.64 28.67 12.51
CA ILE A 99 2.65 29.42 11.71
C ILE A 99 2.69 28.99 10.24
N ASN A 100 3.87 28.85 9.63
CA ASN A 100 3.99 28.39 8.24
C ASN A 100 3.44 26.98 8.03
N MET A 101 3.61 26.07 9.00
CA MET A 101 3.05 24.71 8.94
C MET A 101 1.53 24.67 9.15
N ARG A 102 0.91 25.69 9.75
CA ARG A 102 -0.55 25.84 9.84
C ARG A 102 -1.17 26.47 8.60
N LEU A 103 -0.43 27.31 7.87
CA LEU A 103 -0.96 28.05 6.71
C LEU A 103 -1.25 27.16 5.51
N TYR A 104 -0.61 26.00 5.38
CA TYR A 104 -0.93 24.98 4.37
C TYR A 104 -2.20 24.16 4.68
N SER A 105 -2.93 24.47 5.76
CA SER A 105 -4.16 23.78 6.15
C SER A 105 -5.43 24.64 6.04
N LYS A 106 -5.37 25.79 5.35
CA LYS A 106 -6.54 26.60 5.02
C LYS A 106 -7.04 26.29 3.63
#